data_AF-A0A928RVC8-F1
#
_entry.id   AF-A0A928RVC8-F1
#
_cell.length_a   1.000
_cell.length_b   1.000
_cell.length_c   1.000
_cell.angle_alpha   90.00
_cell.angle_beta   90.00
_cell.angle_gamma   90.00
#
_symmetry.space_group_name_H-M   'P 1'
#
loop_
_entity.id
_entity.type
_entity.pdbx_description
1 polymer ?
#
loop_
_entity_poly.entity_id
_entity_poly.type
_entity_poly.pdbx_seq_one_letter_code
_entity_poly.pdbx_strand_id
1 'polypeptide(L)'
;MEITTENAHLQGESISKKEQELITQLVNIRKEQNQELPFENLDGYEVPPRTQFSMLKKPALTFKLSKMEFNCAAVRLFKGITQILPVVNRAKKRLAAIPCQEEESASVEWSRLKKDVYVSKTITSVDFVERIFELMGWDRTCRYKILGRLAQTERGLILVFDFTEAIMFAPKPVEYIDKVTGLTKKRQVKYYPDEYKYKIGKSYNDYVAFHQQSLFENLEEYTDTTVAATPTAPLLDKGENNE
;
A
#
# COMPACT_ATOMS: atom_id res chain seq x y z
N MET A 1 7.12 -41.16 27.89
CA MET A 1 6.34 -41.03 26.64
C MET A 1 6.25 -39.55 26.32
N GLU A 2 7.14 -39.10 25.46
CA GLU A 2 7.14 -37.76 24.85
C GLU A 2 6.01 -37.69 23.84
N ILE A 3 5.30 -36.55 23.78
CA ILE A 3 4.83 -36.01 22.50
C ILE A 3 5.02 -34.49 22.57
N THR A 4 6.16 -34.05 22.03
CA THR A 4 6.48 -32.69 21.64
C THR A 4 5.48 -32.20 20.60
N THR A 5 4.84 -31.06 20.84
CA THR A 5 4.04 -30.37 19.81
C THR A 5 4.92 -29.36 19.09
N GLU A 6 5.50 -29.78 17.96
CA GLU A 6 6.19 -28.90 17.01
C GLU A 6 5.18 -27.94 16.37
N ASN A 7 5.32 -26.65 16.69
CA ASN A 7 4.66 -25.57 15.97
C ASN A 7 5.38 -25.35 14.63
N ALA A 8 4.85 -25.92 13.55
CA ALA A 8 5.31 -25.67 12.20
C ALA A 8 5.03 -24.22 11.79
N HIS A 9 6.09 -23.41 11.82
CA HIS A 9 6.14 -22.06 11.31
C HIS A 9 6.15 -22.11 9.78
N LEU A 10 4.99 -21.90 9.14
CA LEU A 10 4.90 -21.74 7.68
C LEU A 10 5.56 -20.42 7.25
N GLN A 11 6.88 -20.46 7.08
CA GLN A 11 7.62 -19.44 6.35
C GLN A 11 7.17 -19.52 4.89
N GLY A 12 6.70 -18.40 4.33
CA GLY A 12 6.53 -18.29 2.89
C GLY A 12 7.90 -18.42 2.24
N GLU A 13 8.20 -19.61 1.74
CA GLU A 13 9.43 -19.94 1.03
C GLU A 13 9.46 -19.17 -0.29
N SER A 14 10.48 -18.33 -0.44
CA SER A 14 11.05 -18.06 -1.75
C SER A 14 11.48 -19.39 -2.32
N ILE A 15 11.17 -19.67 -3.59
CA ILE A 15 11.65 -20.84 -4.34
C ILE A 15 13.09 -21.12 -3.92
N SER A 16 13.33 -22.29 -3.32
CA SER A 16 14.64 -22.65 -2.78
C SER A 16 15.66 -22.62 -3.92
N LYS A 17 16.92 -22.26 -3.65
CA LYS A 17 17.97 -22.22 -4.69
C LYS A 17 18.04 -23.54 -5.47
N LYS A 18 17.79 -24.66 -4.79
CA LYS A 18 17.71 -26.00 -5.38
C LYS A 18 16.53 -26.14 -6.35
N GLU A 19 15.37 -25.58 -6.05
CA GLU A 19 14.21 -25.61 -6.94
C GLU A 19 14.41 -24.71 -8.16
N GLN A 20 15.07 -23.55 -7.99
CA GLN A 20 15.45 -22.68 -9.11
C GLN A 20 16.46 -23.38 -10.04
N GLU A 21 17.45 -24.07 -9.47
CA GLU A 21 18.41 -24.88 -10.22
C GLU A 21 17.70 -26.04 -10.94
N LEU A 22 16.76 -26.72 -10.29
CA LEU A 22 15.99 -27.81 -10.89
C LEU A 22 15.11 -27.32 -12.04
N ILE A 23 14.42 -26.18 -11.89
CA ILE A 23 13.65 -25.55 -12.96
C ILE A 23 14.57 -25.20 -14.14
N THR A 24 15.74 -24.63 -13.85
CA THR A 24 16.73 -24.28 -14.88
C THR A 24 17.24 -25.53 -15.61
N GLN A 25 17.53 -26.60 -14.88
CA GLN A 25 17.94 -27.88 -15.45
C GLN A 25 16.83 -28.51 -16.30
N LEU A 26 15.58 -28.50 -15.84
CA LEU A 26 14.44 -29.03 -16.60
C LEU A 26 14.19 -28.25 -17.90
N VAL A 27 14.33 -26.93 -17.86
CA VAL A 27 14.24 -26.08 -19.06
C VAL A 27 15.39 -26.38 -20.03
N ASN A 28 16.61 -26.57 -19.53
CA ASN A 28 17.77 -26.91 -20.35
C ASN A 28 17.67 -28.31 -20.98
N ILE A 29 17.24 -29.33 -20.22
CA ILE A 29 17.01 -30.69 -20.72
C ILE A 29 15.94 -30.69 -21.83
N ARG A 30 14.84 -29.95 -21.66
CA ARG A 30 13.79 -29.84 -22.69
C ARG A 30 14.28 -29.13 -23.96
N LYS A 31 15.13 -28.10 -23.80
CA LYS A 31 15.81 -27.44 -24.94
C LYS A 31 16.78 -28.38 -25.67
N GLU A 32 17.57 -29.16 -24.93
CA GLU A 32 18.49 -30.17 -25.51
C GLU A 32 17.73 -31.29 -26.26
N GLN A 33 16.52 -31.62 -25.80
CA GLN A 33 15.64 -32.59 -26.46
C GLN A 33 14.81 -32.00 -27.61
N ASN A 34 15.02 -30.72 -27.99
CA ASN A 34 14.22 -30.00 -29.00
C ASN A 34 12.69 -30.08 -28.74
N GLN A 35 12.28 -30.24 -27.48
CA GLN A 35 10.88 -30.13 -27.09
C GLN A 35 10.56 -28.67 -26.82
N GLU A 36 9.74 -28.08 -27.68
CA GLU A 36 9.18 -26.75 -27.42
C GLU A 36 8.31 -26.79 -26.15
N LEU A 37 8.50 -25.80 -25.28
CA LEU A 37 7.62 -25.63 -24.13
C LEU A 37 6.22 -25.30 -24.65
N PRO A 38 5.16 -25.90 -24.08
CA PRO A 38 3.80 -25.56 -24.47
C PRO A 38 3.58 -24.06 -24.27
N PHE A 39 3.23 -23.37 -25.34
CA PHE A 39 2.84 -21.96 -25.30
C PHE A 39 1.42 -21.87 -24.75
N GLU A 40 1.28 -21.27 -23.58
CA GLU A 40 -0.02 -20.97 -22.99
C GLU A 40 -0.31 -19.47 -23.17
N ASN A 41 -1.42 -19.15 -23.84
CA ASN A 41 -1.89 -17.78 -23.91
C ASN A 41 -2.58 -17.41 -22.59
N LEU A 42 -2.24 -16.26 -22.01
CA LEU A 42 -2.83 -15.76 -20.76
C LEU A 42 -4.16 -15.03 -20.97
N ASP A 43 -4.73 -15.06 -22.18
CA ASP A 43 -6.08 -14.56 -22.44
C ASP A 43 -7.14 -15.32 -21.63
N GLY A 44 -8.01 -14.58 -20.96
CA GLY A 44 -9.03 -15.13 -20.06
C GLY A 44 -8.55 -15.40 -18.63
N TYR A 45 -7.25 -15.22 -18.34
CA TYR A 45 -6.75 -15.30 -16.96
C TYR A 45 -7.14 -14.06 -16.17
N GLU A 46 -7.55 -14.28 -14.92
CA GLU A 46 -7.81 -13.22 -13.95
C GLU A 46 -6.72 -13.19 -12.88
N VAL A 47 -6.24 -11.99 -12.56
CA VAL A 47 -5.26 -11.74 -11.50
C VAL A 47 -6.01 -11.35 -10.24
N PRO A 48 -6.03 -12.21 -9.20
CA PRO A 48 -6.74 -11.91 -7.97
C PRO A 48 -6.12 -10.71 -7.24
N PRO A 49 -6.92 -9.92 -6.50
CA PRO A 49 -6.43 -8.75 -5.79
C PRO A 49 -5.30 -9.09 -4.84
N ARG A 50 -4.26 -8.25 -4.85
CA ARG A 50 -3.07 -8.45 -4.00
C ARG A 50 -3.41 -8.52 -2.50
N THR A 51 -4.51 -7.89 -2.12
CA THR A 51 -5.11 -7.79 -0.78
C THR A 51 -5.71 -9.10 -0.26
N GLN A 52 -6.08 -10.04 -1.14
CA GLN A 52 -6.63 -11.35 -0.76
C GLN A 52 -5.54 -12.35 -0.33
N PHE A 53 -4.30 -12.15 -0.77
CA PHE A 53 -3.16 -12.97 -0.38
C PHE A 53 -2.49 -12.47 0.91
N SER A 54 -1.60 -13.28 1.50
CA SER A 54 -0.87 -12.91 2.73
C SER A 54 -0.18 -11.55 2.59
N MET A 55 -0.48 -10.66 3.53
CA MET A 55 0.03 -9.29 3.57
C MET A 55 1.29 -9.12 4.44
N LEU A 56 1.84 -10.21 5.00
CA LEU A 56 2.88 -10.13 6.03
C LEU A 56 4.20 -9.54 5.51
N LYS A 57 4.58 -9.87 4.27
CA LYS A 57 5.83 -9.41 3.64
C LYS A 57 5.64 -8.26 2.65
N LYS A 58 4.43 -7.70 2.56
CA LYS A 58 4.08 -6.65 1.58
C LYS A 58 4.06 -5.29 2.27
N PRO A 59 4.64 -4.21 1.71
CA PRO A 59 4.55 -2.88 2.30
C PRO A 59 3.08 -2.49 2.41
N ALA A 60 2.70 -1.91 3.55
CA ALA A 60 1.32 -1.54 3.82
C ALA A 60 1.24 -0.32 4.73
N LEU A 61 0.23 0.51 4.50
CA LEU A 61 -0.14 1.67 5.31
C LEU A 61 -1.47 1.35 6.00
N THR A 62 -1.56 1.63 7.29
CA THR A 62 -2.78 1.43 8.08
C THR A 62 -3.25 2.75 8.66
N PHE A 63 -4.51 3.08 8.44
CA PHE A 63 -5.18 4.18 9.11
C PHE A 63 -6.10 3.66 10.21
N LYS A 64 -6.03 4.33 11.37
CA LYS A 64 -6.91 4.20 12.52
C LYS A 64 -7.31 5.61 12.94
N LEU A 65 -8.27 5.73 13.85
CA LEU A 65 -8.64 7.03 14.42
C LEU A 65 -7.39 7.83 14.85
N SER A 66 -7.21 9.00 14.24
CA SER A 66 -6.12 9.96 14.49
C SER A 66 -4.69 9.46 14.26
N LYS A 67 -4.51 8.24 13.72
CA LYS A 67 -3.21 7.58 13.63
C LYS A 67 -3.02 6.88 12.31
N MET A 68 -1.81 6.98 11.78
CA MET A 68 -1.37 6.15 10.66
C MET A 68 -0.08 5.40 10.98
N GLU A 69 0.06 4.21 10.42
CA GLU A 69 1.18 3.33 10.69
C GLU A 69 1.58 2.57 9.42
N PHE A 70 2.84 2.68 9.04
CA PHE A 70 3.44 1.84 8.01
C PHE A 70 3.84 0.51 8.62
N ASN A 71 3.74 -0.60 7.89
CA ASN A 71 4.19 -1.86 8.45
C ASN A 71 5.72 -1.99 8.42
N CYS A 72 6.25 -2.92 9.21
CA CYS A 72 7.69 -3.19 9.22
C CYS A 72 8.24 -3.63 7.86
N ALA A 73 7.41 -4.18 6.96
CA ALA A 73 7.86 -4.53 5.62
C ALA A 73 8.20 -3.29 4.78
N ALA A 74 7.40 -2.21 4.89
CA ALA A 74 7.68 -0.93 4.22
C ALA A 74 8.98 -0.31 4.74
N VAL A 75 9.12 -0.21 6.07
CA VAL A 75 10.32 0.34 6.73
C VAL A 75 11.58 -0.46 6.38
N ARG A 76 11.49 -1.79 6.35
CA ARG A 76 12.63 -2.66 6.00
C ARG A 76 13.01 -2.61 4.52
N LEU A 77 12.13 -2.12 3.66
CA LEU A 77 12.48 -1.86 2.25
C LEU A 77 13.42 -0.66 2.14
N PHE A 78 13.21 0.36 2.98
CA PHE A 78 13.99 1.60 3.05
C PHE A 78 14.86 1.61 4.31
N LYS A 79 15.71 0.60 4.47
CA LYS A 79 16.66 0.55 5.61
C LYS A 79 17.51 1.81 5.62
N GLY A 80 17.67 2.44 6.79
CA GLY A 80 18.41 3.69 6.92
C GLY A 80 17.53 4.94 6.91
N ILE A 81 16.31 4.87 6.38
CA ILE A 81 15.43 6.04 6.24
C ILE A 81 14.53 6.17 7.47
N THR A 82 14.77 7.19 8.28
CA THR A 82 13.99 7.51 9.49
C THR A 82 12.86 8.52 9.23
N GLN A 83 13.01 9.37 8.21
CA GLN A 83 12.08 10.44 7.87
C GLN A 83 11.51 10.24 6.46
N ILE A 84 10.22 10.54 6.29
CA ILE A 84 9.55 10.55 4.99
C ILE A 84 8.67 11.79 4.84
N LEU A 85 8.45 12.19 3.60
CA LEU A 85 7.46 13.17 3.21
C LEU A 85 6.19 12.45 2.71
N PRO A 86 5.07 12.52 3.44
CA PRO A 86 3.79 11.95 3.01
C PRO A 86 3.05 12.95 2.09
N VAL A 87 3.11 12.73 0.78
CA VAL A 87 2.41 13.56 -0.22
C VAL A 87 1.10 12.88 -0.62
N VAL A 88 0.01 13.64 -0.71
CA VAL A 88 -1.33 13.12 -1.06
C VAL A 88 -1.84 13.74 -2.35
N ASN A 89 -2.30 12.91 -3.28
CA ASN A 89 -3.06 13.35 -4.44
C ASN A 89 -4.55 13.04 -4.24
N ARG A 90 -5.36 14.10 -4.15
CA ARG A 90 -6.80 14.00 -3.89
C ARG A 90 -7.58 13.47 -5.08
N ALA A 91 -7.20 13.84 -6.31
CA ALA A 91 -7.88 13.40 -7.53
C ALA A 91 -7.69 11.90 -7.76
N LYS A 92 -6.44 11.43 -7.65
CA LYS A 92 -6.09 10.00 -7.78
C LYS A 92 -6.44 9.19 -6.52
N LYS A 93 -6.72 9.84 -5.38
CA LYS A 93 -6.95 9.22 -4.06
C LYS A 93 -5.77 8.32 -3.62
N ARG A 94 -4.55 8.88 -3.68
CA ARG A 94 -3.31 8.15 -3.35
C ARG A 94 -2.43 8.93 -2.40
N LEU A 95 -1.58 8.21 -1.69
CA LEU A 95 -0.48 8.76 -0.89
C LEU A 95 0.86 8.21 -1.37
N ALA A 96 1.82 9.10 -1.59
CA ALA A 96 3.21 8.78 -1.84
C ALA A 96 4.03 9.05 -0.57
N ALA A 97 4.80 8.06 -0.11
CA ALA A 97 5.79 8.21 0.94
C ALA A 97 7.16 8.33 0.28
N ILE A 98 7.71 9.54 0.31
CA ILE A 98 8.98 9.90 -0.32
C ILE A 98 10.07 9.95 0.76
N PRO A 99 11.19 9.22 0.63
CA PRO A 99 12.32 9.37 1.54
C PRO A 99 12.83 10.82 1.56
N CYS A 100 13.00 11.39 2.75
CA CYS A 100 13.48 12.77 2.91
C CYS A 100 14.50 12.88 4.04
N GLN A 101 15.17 14.03 4.12
CA GLN A 101 16.00 14.38 5.26
C GLN A 101 15.14 14.99 6.39
N GLU A 102 15.72 15.13 7.58
CA GLU A 102 15.02 15.65 8.77
C GLU A 102 14.78 17.16 8.69
N GLU A 103 15.61 17.87 7.92
CA GLU A 103 15.56 19.33 7.76
C GLU A 103 14.35 19.79 6.93
N GLU A 104 13.66 18.88 6.23
CA GLU A 104 12.46 19.21 5.47
C GLU A 104 11.29 19.45 6.42
N SER A 105 10.69 20.65 6.35
CA SER A 105 9.69 21.14 7.31
C SER A 105 8.43 20.25 7.46
N ALA A 106 8.08 19.50 6.42
CA ALA A 106 6.93 18.60 6.39
C ALA A 106 7.33 17.12 6.55
N SER A 107 8.58 16.85 6.95
CA SER A 107 9.06 15.50 7.20
C SER A 107 8.35 14.86 8.40
N VAL A 108 8.16 13.55 8.33
CA VAL A 108 7.50 12.76 9.37
C VAL A 108 8.31 11.52 9.67
N GLU A 109 8.55 11.29 10.97
CA GLU A 109 9.31 10.15 11.43
C GLU A 109 8.44 8.88 11.41
N TRP A 110 8.63 8.07 10.38
CA TRP A 110 7.90 6.80 10.19
C TRP A 110 8.64 5.58 10.74
N SER A 111 9.94 5.71 11.06
CA SER A 111 10.76 4.59 11.50
C SER A 111 11.80 4.99 12.54
N ARG A 112 12.20 4.03 13.37
CA ARG A 112 13.27 4.19 14.36
C ARG A 112 14.14 2.95 14.46
N LEU A 113 15.41 3.12 14.81
CA LEU A 113 16.31 2.01 15.06
C LEU A 113 16.10 1.46 16.48
N LYS A 114 15.82 0.17 16.62
CA LYS A 114 15.69 -0.52 17.92
C LYS A 114 16.46 -1.84 17.88
N LYS A 115 17.50 -1.97 18.71
CA LYS A 115 18.35 -3.18 18.77
C LYS A 115 18.84 -3.61 17.37
N ASP A 116 19.40 -2.67 16.62
CA ASP A 116 19.92 -2.87 15.26
C ASP A 116 18.87 -3.24 14.18
N VAL A 117 17.57 -3.16 14.51
CA VAL A 117 16.49 -3.39 13.54
C VAL A 117 15.61 -2.14 13.44
N TYR A 118 15.41 -1.66 12.22
CA TYR A 118 14.44 -0.60 11.95
C TYR A 118 13.01 -1.11 12.20
N VAL A 119 12.30 -0.42 13.08
CA VAL A 119 10.91 -0.70 13.43
C VAL A 119 10.03 0.47 13.04
N SER A 120 8.79 0.18 12.67
CA SER A 120 7.80 1.21 12.38
C SER A 120 7.47 2.06 13.59
N LYS A 121 7.28 3.36 13.36
CA LYS A 121 6.78 4.33 14.32
C LYS A 121 5.36 4.72 13.93
N THR A 122 4.46 4.73 14.90
CA THR A 122 3.10 5.22 14.70
C THR A 122 3.13 6.74 14.59
N ILE A 123 2.55 7.25 13.50
CA ILE A 123 2.41 8.67 13.24
C ILE A 123 1.03 9.10 13.74
N THR A 124 1.00 10.05 14.66
CA THR A 124 -0.26 10.59 15.19
C THR A 124 -0.50 11.94 14.55
N SER A 125 -1.60 12.07 13.82
CA SER A 125 -2.05 13.32 13.22
C SER A 125 -3.57 13.27 13.10
N VAL A 126 -4.25 14.09 13.91
CA VAL A 126 -5.72 14.08 13.98
C VAL A 126 -6.28 14.64 12.68
N ASP A 127 -5.92 15.87 12.34
CA ASP A 127 -6.49 16.58 11.20
C ASP A 127 -6.19 15.91 9.87
N PHE A 128 -4.95 15.47 9.65
CA PHE A 128 -4.56 14.79 8.41
C PHE A 128 -5.38 13.52 8.21
N VAL A 129 -5.49 12.69 9.24
CA VAL A 129 -6.23 11.42 9.16
C VAL A 129 -7.72 11.69 8.98
N GLU A 130 -8.31 12.64 9.71
CA GLU A 130 -9.72 13.03 9.52
C GLU A 130 -10.00 13.47 8.07
N ARG A 131 -9.12 14.26 7.45
CA ARG A 131 -9.26 14.66 6.04
C ARG A 131 -9.24 13.48 5.08
N ILE A 132 -8.45 12.44 5.35
CA ILE A 132 -8.46 11.21 4.54
C ILE A 132 -9.77 10.43 4.73
N PHE A 133 -10.28 10.35 5.97
CA PHE A 133 -11.56 9.69 6.23
C PHE A 133 -12.72 10.43 5.54
N GLU A 134 -12.72 11.76 5.56
CA GLU A 134 -13.67 12.60 4.82
C GLU A 134 -13.57 12.38 3.30
N LEU A 135 -12.36 12.43 2.74
CA LEU A 135 -12.11 12.24 1.30
C LEU A 135 -12.64 10.90 0.79
N MET A 136 -12.53 9.85 1.60
CA MET A 136 -12.92 8.49 1.23
C MET A 136 -14.32 8.09 1.72
N GLY A 137 -14.97 8.91 2.54
CA GLY A 137 -16.23 8.54 3.20
C GLY A 137 -16.09 7.34 4.15
N TRP A 138 -14.94 7.20 4.81
CA TRP A 138 -14.63 6.09 5.69
C TRP A 138 -15.24 6.25 7.09
N ASP A 139 -15.59 5.12 7.71
CA ASP A 139 -16.09 5.05 9.08
C ASP A 139 -14.94 5.16 10.08
N ARG A 140 -15.00 6.19 10.93
CA ARG A 140 -14.03 6.51 11.99
C ARG A 140 -13.80 5.40 13.01
N THR A 141 -14.77 4.51 13.17
CA THR A 141 -14.66 3.37 14.09
C THR A 141 -13.87 2.20 13.48
N CYS A 142 -13.72 2.19 12.15
CA CYS A 142 -13.06 1.13 11.41
C CYS A 142 -11.57 1.40 11.23
N ARG A 143 -10.82 0.32 10.95
CA ARG A 143 -9.40 0.38 10.59
C ARG A 143 -9.25 0.08 9.11
N TYR A 144 -8.50 0.89 8.39
CA TYR A 144 -8.28 0.73 6.96
C TYR A 144 -6.83 0.37 6.69
N LYS A 145 -6.59 -0.66 5.87
CA LYS A 145 -5.24 -1.07 5.47
C LYS A 145 -5.10 -1.03 3.97
N ILE A 146 -4.09 -0.33 3.50
CA ILE A 146 -3.75 -0.15 2.10
C ILE A 146 -2.44 -0.85 1.82
N LEU A 147 -2.35 -1.58 0.71
CA LEU A 147 -1.09 -2.16 0.25
C LEU A 147 -0.32 -1.13 -0.57
N GLY A 148 0.98 -1.02 -0.30
CA GLY A 148 1.89 -0.18 -1.05
C GLY A 148 2.46 -0.90 -2.27
N ARG A 149 2.79 -0.11 -3.29
CA ARG A 149 3.65 -0.48 -4.42
C ARG A 149 4.93 0.35 -4.38
N LEU A 150 6.03 -0.22 -4.85
CA LEU A 150 7.27 0.50 -5.08
C LEU A 150 7.16 1.21 -6.44
N ALA A 151 7.52 2.49 -6.48
CA ALA A 151 7.56 3.27 -7.71
C ALA A 151 8.87 4.06 -7.79
N GLN A 152 9.31 4.37 -9.01
CA GLN A 152 10.48 5.22 -9.27
C GLN A 152 9.98 6.63 -9.61
N THR A 153 10.66 7.63 -9.07
CA THR A 153 10.46 9.05 -9.39
C THR A 153 11.81 9.71 -9.63
N GLU A 154 11.81 10.98 -10.04
CA GLU A 154 13.03 11.78 -10.18
C GLU A 154 13.79 11.94 -8.85
N ARG A 155 13.08 11.95 -7.72
CA ARG A 155 13.66 11.97 -6.37
C ARG A 155 14.12 10.58 -5.89
N GLY A 156 14.00 9.56 -6.72
CA GLY A 156 14.38 8.18 -6.42
C GLY A 156 13.18 7.26 -6.15
N LEU A 157 13.44 6.17 -5.43
CA LEU A 157 12.43 5.16 -5.10
C LEU A 157 11.46 5.66 -4.01
N ILE A 158 10.16 5.47 -4.23
CA ILE A 158 9.10 5.87 -3.30
C ILE A 158 8.08 4.73 -3.09
N LEU A 159 7.25 4.84 -2.05
CA LEU A 159 6.09 3.97 -1.89
C LEU A 159 4.81 4.71 -2.22
N VAL A 160 3.98 4.11 -3.07
CA VAL A 160 2.66 4.64 -3.41
C VAL A 160 1.57 3.74 -2.82
N PHE A 161 0.57 4.34 -2.21
CA PHE A 161 -0.56 3.69 -1.56
C PHE A 161 -1.85 4.20 -2.20
N ASP A 162 -2.63 3.30 -2.80
CA ASP A 162 -3.91 3.64 -3.43
C ASP A 162 -5.06 3.42 -2.46
N PHE A 163 -5.75 4.49 -2.07
CA PHE A 163 -6.83 4.41 -1.09
C PHE A 163 -8.05 3.67 -1.61
N THR A 164 -8.23 3.56 -2.94
CA THR A 164 -9.34 2.82 -3.54
C THR A 164 -9.23 1.31 -3.27
N GLU A 165 -8.02 0.80 -3.08
CA GLU A 165 -7.76 -0.61 -2.76
C GLU A 165 -7.73 -0.90 -1.24
N ALA A 166 -8.22 0.03 -0.42
CA ALA A 166 -8.21 -0.12 1.03
C ALA A 166 -9.09 -1.29 1.51
N ILE A 167 -8.53 -2.10 2.40
CA ILE A 167 -9.25 -3.16 3.10
C ILE A 167 -9.76 -2.60 4.42
N MET A 168 -11.07 -2.65 4.63
CA MET A 168 -11.70 -2.25 5.89
C MET A 168 -11.71 -3.40 6.89
N PHE A 169 -11.35 -3.11 8.13
CA PHE A 169 -11.41 -4.03 9.26
C PHE A 169 -12.41 -3.50 10.27
N ALA A 170 -13.44 -4.30 10.54
CA ALA A 170 -14.46 -3.96 11.52
C ALA A 170 -13.86 -3.81 12.93
N PRO A 171 -14.40 -2.91 13.76
CA PRO A 171 -13.93 -2.69 15.13
C PRO A 171 -14.16 -3.91 16.02
N LYS A 172 -15.32 -4.56 15.90
CA LYS A 172 -15.69 -5.72 16.71
C LYS A 172 -15.41 -7.02 15.94
N PRO A 173 -14.65 -7.97 16.51
CA PRO A 173 -14.57 -9.31 15.94
C PRO A 173 -15.93 -10.00 16.07
N VAL A 174 -16.33 -10.72 15.05
CA VAL A 174 -17.57 -11.51 15.07
C VAL A 174 -17.23 -12.86 15.70
N GLU A 175 -17.99 -13.24 16.71
CA GLU A 175 -17.96 -14.57 17.31
C GLU A 175 -18.70 -15.53 16.39
N TYR A 176 -18.06 -16.63 16.03
CA TYR A 176 -18.67 -17.71 15.27
C TYR A 176 -18.40 -19.03 15.99
N ILE A 177 -19.38 -19.92 15.94
CA ILE A 177 -19.24 -21.27 16.48
C ILE A 177 -18.59 -22.11 15.40
N ASP A 178 -17.41 -22.64 15.69
CA ASP A 178 -16.73 -23.57 14.79
C ASP A 178 -17.56 -24.86 14.70
N LYS A 179 -18.12 -25.16 13.52
CA LYS A 179 -18.99 -26.32 13.32
C LYS A 179 -18.28 -27.66 13.58
N VAL A 180 -16.94 -27.67 13.53
CA VAL A 180 -16.12 -28.88 13.72
C VAL A 180 -15.72 -29.05 15.18
N THR A 181 -15.37 -27.95 15.87
CA THR A 181 -14.85 -28.03 17.25
C THR A 181 -15.86 -27.61 18.32
N GLY A 182 -17.03 -27.08 17.97
CA GLY A 182 -18.06 -26.59 18.90
C GLY A 182 -17.65 -25.37 19.75
N LEU A 183 -16.43 -24.85 19.55
CA LEU A 183 -15.87 -23.74 20.30
C LEU A 183 -16.22 -22.40 19.65
N THR A 184 -16.60 -21.42 20.47
CA THR A 184 -16.78 -20.03 20.04
C THR A 184 -15.42 -19.43 19.71
N LYS A 185 -15.18 -19.12 18.43
CA LYS A 185 -13.97 -18.45 17.95
C LYS A 185 -14.31 -17.02 17.52
N LYS A 186 -13.37 -16.10 17.76
CA LYS A 186 -13.46 -14.70 17.32
C LYS A 186 -12.76 -14.54 15.98
N ARG A 187 -13.45 -14.02 14.96
CA ARG A 187 -12.85 -13.65 13.68
C ARG A 187 -12.98 -12.16 13.43
N GLN A 188 -11.87 -11.52 13.06
CA GLN A 188 -11.93 -10.15 12.57
C GLN A 188 -12.53 -10.14 11.16
N VAL A 189 -13.63 -9.40 10.98
CA VAL A 189 -14.27 -9.25 9.67
C VAL A 189 -13.48 -8.26 8.83
N LYS A 190 -13.14 -8.68 7.61
CA LYS A 190 -12.48 -7.87 6.59
C LYS A 190 -13.47 -7.61 5.47
N TYR A 191 -13.57 -6.37 5.03
CA TYR A 191 -14.32 -5.99 3.83
C TYR A 191 -13.32 -5.53 2.78
N TYR A 192 -13.43 -6.14 1.60
CA TYR A 192 -12.67 -5.74 0.43
C TYR A 192 -13.48 -4.73 -0.38
N PRO A 193 -12.84 -3.92 -1.23
CA PRO A 193 -13.54 -3.04 -2.16
C PRO A 193 -14.61 -3.78 -2.97
N ASP A 194 -15.74 -3.11 -3.22
CA ASP A 194 -16.91 -3.70 -3.89
C ASP A 194 -16.59 -4.20 -5.31
N GLU A 195 -15.56 -3.63 -5.96
CA GLU A 195 -15.04 -4.07 -7.25
C GLU A 195 -14.72 -5.57 -7.30
N TYR A 196 -14.42 -6.17 -6.14
CA TYR A 196 -14.03 -7.58 -6.01
C TYR A 196 -15.16 -8.49 -5.51
N LYS A 197 -16.36 -7.95 -5.27
CA LYS A 197 -17.48 -8.70 -4.66
C LYS A 197 -17.98 -9.84 -5.55
N TYR A 198 -17.83 -9.72 -6.87
CA TYR A 198 -18.34 -10.68 -7.86
C TYR A 198 -17.30 -11.10 -8.91
N LYS A 199 -16.01 -10.82 -8.68
CA LYS A 199 -14.92 -11.11 -9.61
C LYS A 199 -13.80 -11.84 -8.89
N ILE A 200 -13.10 -12.75 -9.57
CA ILE A 200 -11.89 -13.36 -9.00
C ILE A 200 -10.80 -12.29 -8.97
N GLY A 201 -10.71 -11.46 -10.02
CA GLY A 201 -9.82 -10.30 -10.04
C GLY A 201 -9.95 -9.42 -11.28
N LYS A 202 -8.85 -8.74 -11.64
CA LYS A 202 -8.75 -7.98 -12.90
C LYS A 202 -8.29 -8.92 -14.01
N SER A 203 -8.67 -8.68 -15.27
CA SER A 203 -8.09 -9.42 -16.39
C SER A 203 -6.57 -9.28 -16.39
N TYR A 204 -5.84 -10.32 -16.79
CA TYR A 204 -4.39 -10.27 -16.90
C TYR A 204 -3.92 -9.14 -17.83
N ASN A 205 -4.62 -8.92 -18.94
CA ASN A 205 -4.29 -7.86 -19.89
C ASN A 205 -4.48 -6.46 -19.27
N ASP A 206 -5.58 -6.25 -18.53
CA ASP A 206 -5.81 -5.00 -17.78
C ASP A 206 -4.75 -4.79 -16.69
N TYR A 207 -4.36 -5.86 -16.02
CA TYR A 207 -3.30 -5.84 -15.00
C TYR A 207 -1.96 -5.41 -15.58
N VAL A 208 -1.56 -5.96 -16.74
CA VAL A 208 -0.31 -5.60 -17.42
C VAL A 208 -0.35 -4.15 -17.90
N ALA A 209 -1.45 -3.71 -18.51
CA ALA A 209 -1.61 -2.32 -18.95
C ALA A 209 -1.53 -1.32 -17.79
N PHE A 210 -2.23 -1.59 -16.68
CA PHE A 210 -2.16 -0.77 -15.47
C PHE A 210 -0.74 -0.77 -14.86
N HIS A 211 -0.06 -1.92 -14.87
CA HIS A 211 1.31 -2.02 -14.37
C HIS A 211 2.28 -1.19 -15.20
N GLN A 212 2.17 -1.21 -16.54
CA GLN A 212 2.99 -0.40 -17.43
C GLN A 212 2.77 1.10 -17.21
N GLN A 213 1.52 1.55 -17.07
CA GLN A 213 1.20 2.96 -16.76
C GLN A 213 1.75 3.40 -15.40
N SER A 214 1.81 2.49 -14.43
CA SER A 214 2.36 2.76 -13.10
C SER A 214 3.88 2.95 -13.07
N LEU A 215 4.62 2.51 -14.08
CA LEU A 215 6.09 2.58 -14.09
C LEU A 215 6.61 4.00 -14.35
N PHE A 216 5.79 4.87 -14.94
CA PHE A 216 6.16 6.22 -15.38
C PHE A 216 5.33 7.32 -14.70
N GLU A 217 5.14 7.25 -13.38
CA GLU A 217 4.43 8.30 -12.65
C GLU A 217 5.37 9.49 -12.37
N ASN A 218 5.24 10.58 -13.15
CA ASN A 218 6.00 11.83 -12.96
C ASN A 218 5.46 12.59 -11.74
N LEU A 219 6.36 13.06 -10.86
CA LEU A 219 6.02 13.74 -9.61
C LEU A 219 5.57 15.20 -9.83
N GLU A 220 5.81 15.78 -11.01
CA GLU A 220 5.35 17.14 -11.38
C GLU A 220 3.82 17.30 -11.31
N GLU A 221 3.07 16.22 -11.46
CA GLU A 221 1.60 16.21 -11.36
C GLU A 221 1.10 16.31 -9.90
N TYR A 222 1.99 16.25 -8.89
CA TYR A 222 1.66 16.48 -7.48
C TYR A 222 1.82 17.95 -7.07
N THR A 223 2.53 18.76 -7.87
CA THR A 223 2.66 20.20 -7.68
C THR A 223 1.60 20.92 -8.51
N ASP A 224 0.32 20.81 -8.12
CA ASP A 224 -0.70 21.62 -8.76
C ASP A 224 -0.53 23.09 -8.33
N THR A 225 -0.42 23.93 -9.36
CA THR A 225 -0.23 25.38 -9.27
C THR A 225 -1.52 26.02 -8.75
N THR A 226 -1.67 26.16 -7.44
CA THR A 226 -2.67 27.05 -6.84
C THR A 226 -1.98 28.14 -6.02
N VAL A 227 -1.29 29.04 -6.72
CA VAL A 227 -0.94 30.36 -6.16
C VAL A 227 -1.38 31.42 -7.15
N ALA A 228 -2.62 31.88 -7.04
CA ALA A 228 -3.02 33.26 -7.33
C ALA A 228 -4.54 33.43 -7.11
N ALA A 229 -4.91 33.78 -5.89
CA ALA A 229 -6.05 34.65 -5.67
C ALA A 229 -5.66 35.59 -4.53
N THR A 230 -4.81 36.57 -4.86
CA THR A 230 -4.57 37.72 -4.00
C THR A 230 -5.89 38.49 -3.90
N PRO A 231 -6.44 38.76 -2.70
CA PRO A 231 -7.62 39.60 -2.59
C PRO A 231 -7.22 41.04 -2.92
N THR A 232 -7.75 41.56 -4.04
CA THR A 232 -7.64 42.97 -4.41
C THR A 232 -8.29 43.81 -3.32
N ALA A 233 -7.49 44.56 -2.58
CA ALA A 233 -7.98 45.59 -1.66
C ALA A 233 -8.68 46.70 -2.47
N PRO A 234 -9.84 47.22 -2.02
CA PRO A 234 -10.43 48.40 -2.64
C PRO A 234 -9.56 49.64 -2.35
N LEU A 235 -9.10 50.29 -3.41
CA LEU A 235 -8.46 51.60 -3.35
C LEU A 235 -9.42 52.63 -2.75
N LEU A 236 -8.93 53.34 -1.75
CA LEU A 236 -9.50 54.57 -1.22
C LEU A 236 -9.47 55.64 -2.32
N ASP A 237 -10.65 56.08 -2.76
CA ASP A 237 -10.80 57.29 -3.55
C ASP A 237 -10.71 58.51 -2.61
N LYS A 238 -9.64 59.29 -2.77
CA LYS A 238 -9.50 60.65 -2.23
C LYS A 238 -9.10 61.54 -3.39
N GLY A 239 -9.95 62.51 -3.74
CA GLY A 239 -9.51 63.71 -4.46
C GLY A 239 -10.51 64.29 -5.45
N GLU A 240 -11.45 65.10 -4.93
CA GLU A 240 -11.67 66.50 -5.31
C GLU A 240 -11.47 66.98 -6.78
N ASN A 241 -12.58 67.57 -7.28
CA ASN A 241 -12.70 68.86 -8.00
C ASN A 241 -12.37 68.94 -9.51
N ASN A 242 -13.40 69.21 -10.33
CA ASN A 242 -13.53 70.47 -11.07
C ASN A 242 -14.90 70.65 -11.76
N GLU A 243 -15.37 71.91 -11.70
CA GLU A 243 -16.56 72.57 -12.29
C GLU A 243 -17.96 72.31 -11.71
#